data_AF-A0A7X3NWL8-F1
#
_entry.id   AF-A0A7X3NWL8-F1
#
_cell.length_a   1.000
_cell.length_b   1.000
_cell.length_c   1.000
_cell.angle_alpha   90.00
_cell.angle_beta   90.00
_cell.angle_gamma   90.00
#
_symmetry.space_group_name_H-M   'P 1'
#
loop_
_entity.id
_entity.type
_entity.pdbx_description
1 polymer ?
#
loop_
_entity_poly.entity_id
_entity_poly.type
_entity_poly.pdbx_seq_one_letter_code
_entity_poly.pdbx_strand_id
1 'polypeptide(L)' 'MTHTYTALIQQRGEWWVGRIQELPSVNCQERTREELLDTLKITLGEMLEINREEAISLTQNGYQAVAIQL' A
#
# COMPACT_ATOMS: atom_id res chain seq x y z
N MET A 1 -5.41 -5.15 -14.01
CA MET A 1 -3.98 -4.88 -13.77
C MET A 1 -3.62 -5.44 -12.40
N THR A 2 -3.07 -6.65 -12.36
CA THR A 2 -2.56 -7.25 -11.12
C THR A 2 -1.18 -6.63 -10.84
N HIS A 3 -1.17 -5.55 -10.07
CA HIS A 3 0.06 -5.04 -9.49
C HIS A 3 0.40 -5.96 -8.31
N THR A 4 1.48 -6.72 -8.43
CA THR A 4 2.03 -7.47 -7.31
C THR A 4 2.86 -6.51 -6.47
N TYR A 5 2.56 -6.44 -5.17
CA TYR A 5 3.30 -5.66 -4.19
C TYR A 5 4.04 -6.60 -3.25
N THR A 6 5.18 -6.14 -2.73
CA THR A 6 6.06 -6.95 -1.89
C THR A 6 5.96 -6.48 -0.44
N ALA A 7 5.55 -7.35 0.46
CA ALA A 7 5.58 -7.05 1.90
C ALA A 7 6.88 -7.55 2.53
N LEU A 8 7.60 -6.67 3.22
CA LEU A 8 8.72 -7.03 4.09
C LEU A 8 8.16 -7.19 5.51
N ILE A 9 8.22 -8.40 6.07
CA ILE A 9 7.64 -8.74 7.37
C ILE A 9 8.66 -9.39 8.30
N GLN A 10 8.51 -9.16 9.61
CA GLN A 10 9.35 -9.74 10.64
C GLN A 10 8.55 -9.95 11.93
N GLN A 11 8.79 -11.05 12.64
CA GLN A 11 8.31 -11.21 14.02
C GLN A 11 9.27 -10.53 15.01
N ARG A 12 8.74 -9.68 15.88
CA ARG A 12 9.43 -8.96 16.96
C ARG A 12 8.73 -9.22 18.29
N GLY A 13 9.25 -10.19 19.04
CA GLY A 13 8.62 -10.66 20.27
C GLY A 13 7.25 -11.26 19.96
N GLU A 14 6.21 -10.76 20.63
CA GLU A 14 4.82 -11.19 20.44
C GLU A 14 4.09 -10.51 19.26
N TRP A 15 4.79 -9.69 18.48
CA TRP A 15 4.20 -8.91 17.39
C TRP A 15 4.80 -9.29 16.05
N TRP A 16 3.98 -9.30 15.03
CA TRP A 16 4.40 -9.25 13.64
C TRP A 16 4.39 -7.80 13.18
N VAL A 17 5.47 -7.35 12.54
CA VAL A 17 5.58 -6.01 11.95
C VAL A 17 5.84 -6.14 10.47
N GLY A 18 5.27 -5.25 9.67
CA GLY A 18 5.42 -5.30 8.23
C GLY A 18 5.26 -3.95 7.54
N ARG A 19 5.79 -3.88 6.31
CA ARG A 19 5.62 -2.75 5.40
C ARG A 19 5.63 -3.18 3.95
N ILE A 20 5.04 -2.35 3.08
CA ILE A 20 5.10 -2.54 1.64
C ILE A 20 6.40 -1.95 1.11
N GLN A 21 7.19 -2.74 0.38
CA GLN A 21 8.51 -2.35 -0.14
C GLN A 21 8.39 -1.17 -1.11
N GLU A 22 7.40 -1.21 -1.99
CA GLU A 22 7.13 -0.17 -2.99
C GLU A 22 6.49 1.07 -2.37
N LEU A 23 5.89 0.95 -1.18
CA LEU A 23 5.25 2.05 -0.47
C LEU A 23 5.58 2.00 1.05
N PRO A 24 6.77 2.46 1.47
CA PRO A 24 7.22 2.32 2.85
C PRO A 24 6.37 3.03 3.91
N SER A 25 5.50 3.97 3.49
CA SER A 25 4.48 4.62 4.32
C SER A 25 3.38 3.67 4.75
N VAL A 26 3.07 2.62 3.98
CA VAL A 26 2.13 1.56 4.38
C VAL A 26 2.88 0.58 5.27
N ASN A 27 2.56 0.62 6.55
CA ASN A 27 3.14 -0.23 7.57
C ASN A 27 2.09 -0.58 8.62
N CYS A 28 2.15 -1.80 9.13
CA CYS A 28 1.20 -2.34 10.10
C CYS A 28 1.93 -3.22 11.12
N GLN A 29 1.29 -3.45 12.26
CA GLN A 29 1.72 -4.43 13.25
C GLN A 29 0.52 -5.19 13.79
N GLU A 30 0.65 -6.50 13.93
CA GLU A 30 -0.44 -7.37 14.41
C GLU A 30 0.08 -8.52 15.27
N ARG A 31 -0.82 -9.27 15.92
CA ARG A 31 -0.42 -10.38 16.80
C ARG A 31 -0.07 -11.65 16.03
N THR A 32 -0.71 -11.87 14.90
CA THR A 32 -0.44 -13.02 14.02
C THR A 32 0.10 -12.58 12.66
N ARG A 33 0.72 -13.53 11.95
CA ARG A 33 1.23 -13.28 10.60
C ARG A 33 0.08 -13.04 9.63
N GLU A 34 -0.99 -13.80 9.77
CA GLU A 34 -2.19 -13.74 8.95
C GLU A 34 -2.88 -12.39 9.08
N GLU A 35 -3.14 -11.94 10.32
CA GLU A 35 -3.69 -10.60 10.58
C GLU A 35 -2.80 -9.51 9.98
N LEU A 36 -1.47 -9.60 10.13
CA LEU A 36 -0.56 -8.61 9.55
C LEU A 36 -0.73 -8.52 8.03
N LEU A 37 -0.84 -9.66 7.34
CA LEU A 37 -1.01 -9.68 5.89
C LEU A 37 -2.36 -9.11 5.46
N ASP A 38 -3.43 -9.41 6.20
CA ASP A 38 -4.76 -8.88 5.93
C ASP A 38 -4.81 -7.36 6.16
N THR A 39 -4.28 -6.86 7.28
CA THR A 39 -4.21 -5.43 7.56
C THR A 39 -3.35 -4.70 6.52
N LEU A 40 -2.16 -5.23 6.17
CA LEU A 40 -1.31 -4.64 5.13
C LEU A 40 -2.04 -4.51 3.79
N LYS A 41 -2.84 -5.52 3.41
CA LYS A 41 -3.60 -5.50 2.16
C LYS A 41 -4.68 -4.43 2.17
N ILE A 42 -5.41 -4.29 3.28
CA ILE A 42 -6.45 -3.27 3.44
C ILE A 42 -5.81 -1.87 3.39
N THR A 43 -4.81 -1.62 4.23
CA THR A 43 -4.13 -0.31 4.30
C THR A 43 -3.44 0.06 2.98
N LEU A 44 -2.86 -0.91 2.26
CA LEU A 44 -2.32 -0.66 0.93
C LEU A 44 -3.42 -0.20 -0.04
N GLY A 45 -4.58 -0.86 -0.04
CA GLY A 45 -5.71 -0.47 -0.88
C GLY A 45 -6.19 0.96 -0.59
N GLU A 46 -6.36 1.29 0.69
CA GLU A 46 -6.77 2.64 1.12
C GLU A 46 -5.75 3.71 0.72
N MET A 47 -4.45 3.45 0.94
CA MET A 47 -3.41 4.41 0.60
C MET A 47 -3.31 4.64 -0.92
N LEU A 48 -3.48 3.59 -1.73
CA LEU A 48 -3.50 3.73 -3.20
C LEU A 48 -4.71 4.54 -3.68
N GLU A 49 -5.86 4.42 -3.02
CA GLU A 49 -7.04 5.22 -3.33
C GLU A 49 -6.82 6.70 -2.96
N ILE A 50 -6.35 6.96 -1.74
CA ILE A 50 -6.04 8.32 -1.26
C ILE A 50 -5.04 9.00 -2.21
N ASN A 51 -3.94 8.32 -2.56
CA ASN A 51 -2.95 8.87 -3.48
C ASN A 51 -3.53 9.17 -4.87
N ARG A 52 -4.47 8.34 -5.34
CA ARG A 52 -5.15 8.55 -6.63
C ARG A 52 -6.07 9.77 -6.56
N GLU A 53 -6.91 9.86 -5.55
CA GLU A 53 -7.84 10.97 -5.35
C GLU A 53 -7.09 12.30 -5.16
N GLU A 54 -6.03 12.30 -4.36
CA GLU A 54 -5.17 13.46 -4.16
C GLU A 54 -4.54 13.93 -5.48
N ALA A 55 -3.94 13.00 -6.25
CA ALA A 55 -3.36 13.32 -7.55
C ALA A 55 -4.39 13.93 -8.52
N ILE A 56 -5.62 13.41 -8.55
CA ILE A 56 -6.71 13.97 -9.36
C ILE A 56 -7.10 15.36 -8.87
N SER A 57 -7.24 15.55 -7.55
CA SER A 57 -7.63 16.84 -6.95
C SER A 57 -6.64 17.97 -7.23
N LEU A 58 -5.36 17.63 -7.41
CA LEU A 58 -4.29 18.58 -7.71
C LEU A 58 -4.22 18.94 -9.19
N THR A 59 -4.91 18.20 -10.07
CA THR A 59 -4.92 18.46 -11.51
C THR A 59 -5.96 19.52 -11.88
N GLN A 60 -5.64 20.29 -12.91
CA GLN A 60 -6.57 21.24 -13.54
C GLN A 60 -7.15 20.64 -14.83
N ASN A 61 -8.01 21.39 -15.52
CA ASN A 61 -8.58 20.95 -16.78
C ASN A 61 -7.50 20.66 -17.84
N GLY A 62 -7.61 19.53 -18.54
CA GLY A 62 -6.75 19.17 -19.68
C GLY A 62 -5.72 18.07 -19.43
N TYR A 63 -5.62 17.52 -18.22
CA TYR A 63 -4.76 16.36 -17.96
C TYR A 63 -5.40 15.08 -18.51
N GLN A 64 -4.57 14.19 -19.06
CA GLN A 64 -4.98 12.86 -19.54
C GLN A 64 -4.29 11.78 -18.70
N ALA A 65 -5.07 10.81 -18.22
CA ALA A 65 -4.52 9.61 -17.61
C ALA A 65 -4.01 8.65 -18.71
N VAL A 66 -2.76 8.22 -18.59
CA VAL A 66 -2.12 7.28 -19.52
C VAL A 66 -1.40 6.21 -18.71
N ALA A 67 -1.57 4.93 -19.07
CA ALA A 67 -0.91 3.83 -18.36
C ALA A 67 0.57 3.76 -18.76
N ILE A 68 1.45 3.67 -17.75
CA ILE A 68 2.89 3.45 -17.93
C ILE A 68 3.23 2.05 -17.40
N GLN A 69 3.94 1.27 -18.21
CA GLN A 69 4.48 -0.04 -17.85
C GLN A 69 6.02 0.05 -17.90
N LEU A 70 6.69 -0.58 -16.94
CA LEU A 70 8.15 -0.65 -16.86
C LEU A 70 8.69 -1.89 -17.55
#